data_AF-A0A9N9P2C1-F1
#
_entry.id   AF-A0A9N9P2C1-F1
#
_cell.length_a   1.000
_cell.length_b   1.000
_cell.length_c   1.000
_cell.angle_alpha   90.00
_cell.angle_beta   90.00
_cell.angle_gamma   90.00
#
_symmetry.space_group_name_H-M   'P 1'
#
loop_
_entity.id
_entity.type
_entity.pdbx_description
1 polymer ?
#
loop_
_entity_poly.entity_id
_entity_poly.type
_entity_poly.pdbx_seq_one_letter_code
_entity_poly.pdbx_strand_id
1 'polypeptide(L)'
;HNYLLQLMGNMDKTSLAFDMPNNVTINDTESRTISIRTCGYEKSWFTVVLACIADGNKLSPMIIFKLKNVSRLRFPPGVIVRANEKG
;
A
#
# COMPACT_ATOMS: atom_id res chain seq x y z
N HIS A 1 -34.04 13.63 1.00
CA HIS A 1 -32.95 14.16 0.14
C HIS A 1 -32.84 13.30 -1.11
N ASN A 2 -32.96 13.89 -2.30
CA ASN A 2 -32.78 13.21 -3.59
C ASN A 2 -31.31 13.31 -4.01
N TYR A 3 -30.47 12.45 -3.44
CA TYR A 3 -29.09 12.33 -3.90
C TYR A 3 -29.04 11.34 -5.08
N LEU A 4 -28.24 11.66 -6.09
CA LEU A 4 -27.97 10.71 -7.15
C LEU A 4 -27.16 9.55 -6.56
N LEU A 5 -27.76 8.35 -6.50
CA LEU A 5 -27.11 7.17 -5.90
C LEU A 5 -25.76 6.86 -6.56
N GLN A 6 -25.63 7.16 -7.85
CA GLN A 6 -24.39 6.99 -8.62
C GLN A 6 -23.23 7.85 -8.11
N LEU A 7 -23.47 8.90 -7.31
CA LEU A 7 -22.41 9.73 -6.72
C LEU A 7 -22.05 9.33 -5.29
N MET A 8 -22.67 8.30 -4.73
CA MET A 8 -22.30 7.81 -3.41
C MET A 8 -20.93 7.15 -3.48
N GLY A 9 -20.01 7.61 -2.64
CA GLY A 9 -18.67 7.06 -2.53
C GLY A 9 -18.48 6.26 -1.25
N ASN A 10 -17.68 5.20 -1.34
CA ASN A 10 -17.14 4.49 -0.18
C ASN A 10 -15.62 4.63 -0.15
N MET A 11 -15.05 4.62 1.05
CA MET A 11 -13.61 4.69 1.28
C MET A 11 -13.24 3.80 2.47
N ASP A 12 -12.17 3.02 2.30
CA ASP A 12 -11.61 2.21 3.38
C ASP A 12 -10.11 2.47 3.57
N LYS A 13 -9.64 2.32 4.81
CA LYS A 13 -8.23 2.45 5.18
C LYS A 13 -7.69 1.10 5.61
N THR A 14 -6.67 0.62 4.92
CA THR A 14 -6.00 -0.65 5.23
C THR A 14 -4.54 -0.40 5.59
N SER A 15 -4.06 -1.00 6.69
CA SER A 15 -2.65 -0.97 7.07
C SER A 15 -1.89 -2.09 6.37
N LEU A 16 -0.79 -1.77 5.69
CA LEU A 16 0.07 -2.72 4.99
C LEU A 16 1.47 -2.72 5.58
N ALA A 17 2.09 -3.89 5.66
CA ALA A 17 3.48 -4.04 6.08
C ALA A 17 4.42 -3.70 4.91
N PHE A 18 5.58 -3.10 5.21
CA PHE A 18 6.65 -2.91 4.22
C PHE A 18 7.31 -4.23 3.81
N ASP A 19 7.39 -5.17 4.75
CA ASP A 19 7.89 -6.51 4.52
C ASP A 19 6.72 -7.47 4.37
N MET A 20 6.57 -8.03 3.18
CA MET A 20 5.60 -9.09 2.89
C MET A 20 6.31 -10.20 2.11
N PRO A 21 7.16 -11.01 2.78
CA PRO A 21 7.84 -12.11 2.13
C PRO A 21 6.82 -13.11 1.59
N ASN A 22 7.05 -13.60 0.37
CA ASN A 22 6.18 -14.61 -0.22
C ASN A 22 6.34 -15.95 0.51
N ASN A 23 5.25 -16.72 0.59
CA ASN A 23 5.28 -18.06 1.20
C ASN A 23 5.91 -19.12 0.29
N VAL A 24 6.29 -18.73 -0.93
CA VAL A 24 7.03 -19.56 -1.88
C VAL A 24 8.47 -19.05 -1.95
N THR A 25 9.41 -19.97 -1.72
CA THR A 25 10.83 -19.73 -1.88
C THR A 25 11.36 -20.58 -3.04
N ILE A 26 12.22 -20.00 -3.87
CA ILE A 26 12.89 -20.69 -4.98
C ILE A 26 14.37 -20.74 -4.62
N ASN A 27 14.96 -21.93 -4.70
CA ASN A 27 16.35 -22.17 -4.35
C ASN A 27 16.93 -23.26 -5.25
N ASP A 28 18.26 -23.35 -5.29
CA ASP A 28 18.94 -24.43 -6.00
C ASP A 28 18.65 -25.79 -5.35
N THR A 29 18.58 -26.83 -6.17
CA THR A 29 18.10 -28.18 -5.79
C THR A 29 18.90 -28.83 -4.64
N GLU A 30 20.11 -28.37 -4.35
CA GLU A 30 20.99 -28.90 -3.29
C GLU A 30 21.27 -27.90 -2.16
N SER A 31 20.54 -26.80 -2.10
CA SER A 31 20.79 -25.77 -1.10
C SER A 31 20.30 -26.20 0.28
N ARG A 32 21.21 -26.20 1.26
CA ARG A 32 20.93 -26.57 2.66
C ARG A 32 20.17 -25.48 3.43
N THR A 33 20.22 -24.24 2.94
CA THR A 33 19.63 -23.08 3.61
C THR A 33 18.81 -22.29 2.62
N ILE A 34 17.55 -22.03 2.96
CA ILE A 34 16.66 -21.16 2.19
C ILE A 34 16.77 -19.75 2.77
N SER A 35 17.33 -18.81 2.01
CA SER A 35 17.38 -17.41 2.39
C SER A 35 16.07 -16.72 2.01
N ILE A 36 15.36 -16.17 3.00
CA ILE A 36 14.21 -15.31 2.78
C ILE A 36 14.73 -13.88 2.66
N ARG A 37 14.52 -13.25 1.51
CA ARG A 37 14.86 -11.84 1.30
C ARG A 37 13.76 -10.97 1.90
N THR A 38 14.07 -10.30 2.99
CA THR A 38 13.24 -9.27 3.62
C THR A 38 13.87 -7.90 3.37
N CYS A 39 13.08 -6.83 3.49
CA CYS A 39 13.58 -5.46 3.35
C CYS A 39 14.20 -4.94 4.67
N GLY A 40 14.15 -5.72 5.76
CA GLY A 40 14.66 -5.32 7.08
C GLY A 40 13.72 -4.38 7.83
N TYR A 41 12.48 -4.22 7.36
CA TYR A 41 11.46 -3.30 7.90
C TYR A 41 10.24 -4.06 8.44
N GLU A 42 10.48 -5.21 9.08
CA GLU A 42 9.44 -6.16 9.52
C GLU A 42 8.36 -5.56 10.42
N LYS A 43 8.69 -4.50 11.16
CA LYS A 43 7.75 -3.79 12.07
C LYS A 43 7.24 -2.47 11.52
N SER A 44 7.59 -2.12 10.28
CA SER A 44 7.15 -0.87 9.65
C SER A 44 5.92 -1.11 8.79
N TRP A 45 4.94 -0.21 8.95
CA TRP A 45 3.65 -0.28 8.28
C TRP A 45 3.34 1.07 7.68
N PHE A 46 2.57 1.07 6.60
CA PHE A 46 2.00 2.26 5.98
C PHE A 46 0.50 2.05 5.77
N THR A 47 -0.23 3.14 5.56
CA THR A 47 -1.67 3.07 5.36
C THR A 47 -1.98 3.30 3.90
N VAL A 48 -2.81 2.45 3.31
CA VAL A 48 -3.40 2.65 1.99
C VAL A 48 -4.86 2.99 2.18
N VAL A 49 -5.32 4.00 1.44
CA VAL A 49 -6.71 4.39 1.36
C VAL A 49 -7.20 4.10 -0.04
N LEU A 50 -8.25 3.29 -0.14
CA LEU A 50 -8.93 2.96 -1.40
C LEU A 50 -10.33 3.55 -1.36
N ALA A 51 -10.77 4.11 -2.48
CA ALA A 51 -12.11 4.65 -2.60
C ALA A 51 -12.73 4.29 -3.95
N CYS A 52 -14.04 4.11 -3.95
CA CYS A 52 -14.84 3.86 -5.14
C CYS A 52 -16.15 4.64 -5.06
N ILE A 53 -16.70 4.91 -6.23
CA ILE A 53 -18.01 5.52 -6.42
C ILE A 53 -19.00 4.42 -6.86
N ALA A 54 -20.28 4.60 -6.54
CA ALA A 54 -21.34 3.62 -6.80
C ALA A 54 -21.56 3.33 -8.30
N ASP A 55 -21.10 4.21 -9.18
CA ASP A 55 -21.06 3.99 -10.64
C ASP A 55 -19.98 2.97 -11.08
N GLY A 56 -19.19 2.44 -10.14
CA GLY A 56 -18.12 1.49 -10.37
C GLY A 56 -16.74 2.11 -10.57
N ASN A 57 -16.64 3.45 -10.63
CA ASN A 57 -15.37 4.13 -10.78
C ASN A 57 -14.52 4.02 -9.50
N LYS A 58 -13.28 3.58 -9.67
CA LYS A 58 -12.28 3.53 -8.59
C LYS A 58 -11.49 4.82 -8.61
N LEU A 59 -11.39 5.48 -7.46
CA LEU A 59 -10.55 6.65 -7.30
C LEU A 59 -9.08 6.23 -7.15
N SER A 60 -8.18 7.18 -7.43
CA SER A 60 -6.75 7.01 -7.22
C SER A 60 -6.46 6.53 -5.79
N PRO A 61 -5.68 5.45 -5.62
CA PRO A 61 -5.27 4.99 -4.30
C PRO A 61 -4.37 6.04 -3.64
N MET A 62 -4.54 6.22 -2.32
CA MET A 62 -3.68 7.10 -1.53
C MET A 62 -2.83 6.29 -0.56
N ILE A 63 -1.52 6.52 -0.57
CA ILE A 63 -0.56 5.93 0.37
C ILE A 63 -0.18 7.00 1.39
N ILE A 64 -0.28 6.68 2.67
CA ILE A 64 0.10 7.53 3.79
C ILE A 64 1.26 6.87 4.53
N PHE A 65 2.42 7.50 4.45
CA PHE A 65 3.60 7.12 5.23
C PHE A 65 3.63 7.87 6.56
N LYS A 66 3.96 7.15 7.65
CA LYS A 66 4.25 7.77 8.96
C LYS A 66 5.59 8.51 8.97
N LEU A 67 6.48 8.20 8.04
CA LEU A 67 7.81 8.77 7.92
C LEU A 67 7.74 10.20 7.35
N LYS A 68 8.57 11.11 7.87
CA LYS A 68 8.69 12.49 7.38
C LYS A 68 9.35 12.57 6.00
N ASN A 69 10.32 11.70 5.76
CA ASN A 69 11.06 11.65 4.50
C ASN A 69 10.56 10.45 3.68
N VAL A 70 9.66 10.71 2.74
CA VAL A 70 9.41 9.77 1.65
C VAL A 70 10.55 9.98 0.67
N SER A 71 11.44 8.99 0.55
CA SER A 71 12.54 9.03 -0.42
C SER A 71 11.97 9.26 -1.83
N ARG A 72 12.81 9.78 -2.75
CA ARG A 72 12.46 10.08 -4.15
C ARG A 72 12.22 8.80 -4.98
N LEU A 73 11.50 7.82 -4.45
CA LEU A 73 11.04 6.68 -5.21
C LEU A 73 10.03 7.15 -6.26
N ARG A 74 10.09 6.51 -7.43
CA ARG A 74 9.06 6.67 -8.45
C ARG A 74 7.89 5.79 -8.06
N PHE A 75 6.76 6.40 -7.73
CA PHE A 75 5.51 5.69 -7.53
C PHE A 75 4.82 5.42 -8.87
N PRO A 76 4.02 4.34 -8.98
CA PRO A 76 3.21 4.10 -10.16
C PRO A 76 2.32 5.32 -10.49
N PRO A 77 2.07 5.60 -11.78
CA PRO A 77 1.16 6.67 -12.18
C PRO A 77 -0.22 6.51 -11.53
N GLY A 78 -0.81 7.63 -11.11
CA GLY A 78 -2.15 7.65 -10.50
C GLY A 78 -2.20 7.31 -9.00
N VAL A 79 -1.07 7.01 -8.36
CA VAL A 79 -0.98 6.85 -6.90
C VAL A 79 -0.71 8.20 -6.25
N ILE A 80 -1.51 8.56 -5.25
CA ILE A 80 -1.30 9.76 -4.44
C ILE A 80 -0.50 9.36 -3.21
N VAL A 81 0.62 10.06 -2.95
CA VAL A 81 1.45 9.78 -1.77
C VAL A 81 1.41 10.98 -0.83
N ARG A 82 1.20 10.68 0.46
CA ARG A 82 1.24 11.63 1.56
C ARG A 82 2.20 11.12 2.64
N ALA A 83 2.86 12.06 3.30
CA ALA A 83 3.68 11.80 4.47
C ALA A 83 3.25 12.77 5.57
N ASN A 84 3.38 12.35 6.83
CA ASN A 84 3.13 13.27 7.94
C ASN A 84 4.19 14.38 7.97
N GLU A 85 3.73 15.63 8.12
CA GLU A 85 4.61 16.79 8.28
C GLU A 85 5.36 16.77 9.63
N LYS A 86 4.77 16.09 10.63
CA LYS A 86 5.32 15.89 11.98
C LYS A 86 5.53 14.38 12.21
N GLY A 87 6.78 13.99 12.43
CA GLY A 87 7.15 12.63 12.86
C GLY A 87 6.88 12.44 14.34
#